data_AF-A0A3D9L1R2-F1
#
_entry.id   AF-A0A3D9L1R2-F1
#
_cell.length_a   1.000
_cell.length_b   1.000
_cell.length_c   1.000
_cell.angle_alpha   90.00
_cell.angle_beta   90.00
_cell.angle_gamma   90.00
#
_symmetry.space_group_name_H-M   'P 1'
#
loop_
_entity.id
_entity.type
_entity.pdbx_description
1 polymer ?
#
loop_
_entity_poly.entity_id
_entity_poly.type
_entity_poly.pdbx_seq_one_letter_code
_entity_poly.pdbx_strand_id
1 'polypeptide(L)'
;MKRLLLVVFVCSMVVSCAPEEDNTRSSSYLLHRANYNPVKGEIVVTELAPGKLQFHIQLENTSEGYVHPAHLHFGDISEVGELAFRLEPVDGATGESLTVLDQQSLPDGSLLTYDSFLDMDGSIKIHMNDGYFKHMVLAFGNVGQNEDYLFDGVAVCTGH
;
A
#
# COMPACT_ATOMS: atom_id res chain seq x y z
N MET A 1 -29.11 -66.24 34.87
CA MET A 1 -29.37 -64.78 34.90
C MET A 1 -28.04 -64.03 34.84
N LYS A 2 -27.62 -63.58 33.65
CA LYS A 2 -26.50 -62.63 33.48
C LYS A 2 -26.90 -61.67 32.36
N ARG A 3 -27.11 -60.41 32.72
CA ARG A 3 -27.59 -59.34 31.82
C ARG A 3 -26.44 -58.96 30.89
N LEU A 4 -26.62 -59.15 29.59
CA LEU A 4 -25.70 -58.68 28.56
C LEU A 4 -25.93 -57.18 28.38
N LEU A 5 -25.01 -56.35 28.87
CA LEU A 5 -25.04 -54.90 28.68
C LEU A 5 -24.29 -54.58 27.38
N LEU A 6 -25.02 -54.19 26.34
CA LEU A 6 -24.47 -53.72 25.07
C LEU A 6 -24.07 -52.24 25.23
N VAL A 7 -22.77 -51.94 25.33
CA VAL A 7 -22.27 -50.55 25.33
C VAL A 7 -22.03 -50.14 23.88
N VAL A 8 -22.94 -49.34 23.34
CA VAL A 8 -22.77 -48.70 22.03
C VAL A 8 -21.82 -47.52 22.19
N PHE A 9 -20.59 -47.68 21.72
CA PHE A 9 -19.59 -46.60 21.66
C PHE A 9 -19.89 -45.74 20.43
N VAL A 10 -20.70 -44.69 20.61
CA VAL A 10 -20.93 -43.66 19.59
C VAL A 10 -19.66 -42.83 19.46
N CYS A 11 -18.87 -43.11 18.42
CA CYS A 11 -17.70 -42.33 18.05
C CYS A 11 -18.18 -41.00 17.46
N SER A 12 -18.25 -39.97 18.29
CA SER A 12 -18.50 -38.59 17.88
C SER A 12 -17.29 -38.08 17.10
N MET A 13 -17.39 -38.05 15.77
CA MET A 13 -16.43 -37.34 14.93
C MET A 13 -16.69 -35.84 15.10
N VAL A 14 -15.93 -35.22 16.00
CA VAL A 14 -15.79 -33.77 16.02
C VAL A 14 -15.00 -33.37 14.78
N VAL A 15 -15.69 -32.81 13.79
CA VAL A 15 -15.05 -32.08 12.69
C VAL A 15 -14.45 -30.82 13.31
N SER A 16 -13.12 -30.86 13.52
CA SER A 16 -12.34 -29.67 13.85
C SER A 16 -12.22 -28.85 12.58
N CYS A 17 -13.03 -27.79 12.47
CA CYS A 17 -12.78 -26.72 11.53
C CYS A 17 -11.66 -25.88 12.14
N ALA A 18 -10.42 -26.06 11.68
CA ALA A 18 -9.38 -25.09 11.95
C ALA A 18 -9.70 -23.84 11.11
N PRO A 19 -9.74 -22.63 11.70
CA PRO A 19 -9.78 -21.42 10.89
C PRO A 19 -8.50 -21.40 10.03
N GLU A 20 -8.65 -21.19 8.73
CA GLU A 20 -7.50 -20.99 7.84
C GLU A 20 -6.73 -19.76 8.37
N GLU A 21 -5.47 -19.95 8.74
CA GLU A 21 -4.61 -18.82 9.13
C GLU A 21 -4.41 -17.94 7.91
N ASP A 22 -4.95 -16.73 7.98
CA ASP A 22 -4.74 -15.68 6.99
C ASP A 22 -3.27 -15.24 7.04
N ASN A 23 -2.43 -15.89 6.22
CA ASN A 23 -1.01 -15.56 6.07
C ASN A 23 -0.80 -14.29 5.20
N THR A 24 -1.83 -13.46 5.03
CA THR A 24 -1.73 -12.23 4.24
C THR A 24 -0.80 -11.23 4.94
N ARG A 25 0.25 -10.83 4.23
CA ARG A 25 1.21 -9.82 4.69
C ARG A 25 0.77 -8.45 4.19
N SER A 26 0.72 -7.47 5.09
CA SER A 26 0.25 -6.12 4.77
C SER A 26 0.95 -5.06 5.64
N SER A 27 1.25 -3.91 5.04
CA SER A 27 1.81 -2.73 5.69
C SER A 27 0.97 -1.50 5.33
N SER A 28 0.77 -0.58 6.28
CA SER A 28 0.09 0.71 6.04
C SER A 28 1.05 1.86 6.28
N TYR A 29 1.03 2.85 5.40
CA TYR A 29 1.89 4.02 5.44
C TYR A 29 1.04 5.29 5.34
N LEU A 30 1.34 6.28 6.18
CA LEU A 30 0.65 7.56 6.15
C LEU A 30 1.12 8.42 4.97
N LEU A 31 0.17 9.06 4.29
CA LEU A 31 0.42 10.07 3.28
C LEU A 31 0.10 11.45 3.87
N HIS A 32 1.14 12.21 4.14
CA HIS A 32 1.07 13.56 4.68
C HIS A 32 0.77 14.56 3.57
N ARG A 33 0.06 15.64 3.93
CA ARG A 33 -0.18 16.76 3.02
C ARG A 33 1.13 17.45 2.62
N ALA A 34 1.19 17.89 1.37
CA ALA A 34 2.22 18.81 0.90
C ALA A 34 1.74 20.27 1.00
N ASN A 35 2.64 21.21 1.29
CA ASN A 35 2.28 22.65 1.33
C ASN A 35 1.06 22.95 2.23
N TYR A 36 0.21 23.90 1.82
CA TYR A 36 -1.01 24.29 2.55
C TYR A 36 -2.29 23.62 2.03
N ASN A 37 -2.18 22.55 1.24
CA ASN A 37 -3.35 21.83 0.76
C ASN A 37 -3.89 20.85 1.83
N PRO A 38 -5.19 20.50 1.82
CA PRO A 38 -5.79 19.64 2.86
C PRO A 38 -5.72 18.13 2.56
N VAL A 39 -5.21 17.72 1.39
CA VAL A 39 -5.18 16.32 0.94
C VAL A 39 -4.15 15.54 1.74
N LYS A 40 -4.58 14.43 2.31
CA LYS A 40 -3.79 13.50 3.14
C LYS A 40 -4.49 12.15 3.15
N GLY A 41 -3.84 11.11 3.63
CA GLY A 41 -4.48 9.81 3.74
C GLY A 41 -3.50 8.71 4.11
N GLU A 42 -3.70 7.54 3.53
CA GLU A 42 -2.82 6.39 3.70
C GLU A 42 -2.72 5.56 2.42
N ILE A 43 -1.70 4.71 2.39
CA ILE A 43 -1.56 3.63 1.41
C ILE A 43 -1.35 2.32 2.15
N VAL A 44 -2.13 1.31 1.76
CA VAL A 44 -1.98 -0.07 2.24
C VAL A 44 -1.36 -0.91 1.13
N VAL A 45 -0.26 -1.59 1.45
CA VAL A 45 0.42 -2.50 0.54
C VAL A 45 0.24 -3.92 1.03
N THR A 46 -0.34 -4.79 0.20
CA THR A 46 -0.70 -6.16 0.56
C THR A 46 -0.07 -7.17 -0.39
N GLU A 47 0.56 -8.22 0.13
CA GLU A 47 1.01 -9.36 -0.66
C GLU A 47 -0.18 -10.28 -0.97
N LEU A 48 -0.65 -10.27 -2.23
CA LEU A 48 -1.73 -11.13 -2.68
C LEU A 48 -1.24 -12.55 -3.01
N ALA A 49 0.01 -12.66 -3.45
CA ALA A 49 0.76 -13.89 -3.71
C ALA A 49 2.26 -13.54 -3.80
N PRO A 50 3.18 -14.52 -3.75
CA PRO A 50 4.61 -14.24 -3.91
C PRO A 50 4.92 -13.46 -5.20
N GLY A 51 5.46 -12.24 -5.06
CA GLY A 51 5.74 -11.34 -6.18
C GLY A 51 4.52 -10.66 -6.80
N LYS A 52 3.37 -10.67 -6.10
CA LYS A 52 2.15 -9.97 -6.49
C LYS A 52 1.67 -9.06 -5.37
N LEU A 53 1.82 -7.76 -5.58
CA LEU A 53 1.51 -6.74 -4.58
C LEU A 53 0.31 -5.89 -5.01
N GLN A 54 -0.56 -5.60 -4.05
CA GLN A 54 -1.64 -4.63 -4.19
C GLN A 54 -1.27 -3.35 -3.44
N PHE A 55 -1.41 -2.21 -4.10
CA PHE A 55 -1.25 -0.87 -3.54
C PHE A 55 -2.63 -0.22 -3.53
N HIS A 56 -3.18 0.02 -2.34
CA HIS A 56 -4.47 0.66 -2.15
C HIS A 56 -4.29 2.01 -1.46
N ILE A 57 -4.49 3.09 -2.20
CA ILE A 57 -4.39 4.47 -1.71
C ILE A 57 -5.80 4.97 -1.36
N GLN A 58 -5.93 5.60 -0.20
CA GLN A 58 -7.16 6.25 0.26
C GLN A 58 -6.81 7.65 0.76
N LEU A 59 -7.35 8.67 0.10
CA LEU A 59 -7.13 10.08 0.41
C LEU A 59 -8.41 10.78 0.87
N GLU A 60 -8.24 11.68 1.82
CA GLU A 60 -9.26 12.62 2.26
C GLU A 60 -9.09 13.97 1.56
N ASN A 61 -10.19 14.73 1.45
CA ASN A 61 -10.22 16.09 0.93
C ASN A 61 -9.78 16.24 -0.55
N THR A 62 -9.93 15.18 -1.35
CA THR A 62 -9.87 15.28 -2.82
C THR A 62 -11.12 16.00 -3.36
N SER A 63 -11.19 16.23 -4.67
CA SER A 63 -12.33 16.92 -5.29
C SER A 63 -12.79 16.20 -6.55
N GLU A 64 -14.12 16.09 -6.72
CA GLU A 64 -14.74 15.51 -7.91
C GLU A 64 -14.29 16.24 -9.19
N GLY A 65 -14.11 15.48 -10.28
CA GLY A 65 -13.66 15.99 -11.57
C GLY A 65 -12.14 16.13 -11.71
N TYR A 66 -11.38 15.78 -10.67
CA TYR A 66 -9.92 15.70 -10.72
C TYR A 66 -9.44 14.25 -10.76
N VAL A 67 -8.26 14.06 -11.36
CA VAL A 67 -7.53 12.79 -11.40
C VAL A 67 -6.09 13.08 -10.98
N HIS A 68 -5.60 12.37 -9.99
CA HIS A 68 -4.32 12.67 -9.34
C HIS A 68 -3.32 11.53 -9.59
N PRO A 69 -2.29 11.73 -10.45
CA PRO A 69 -1.29 10.69 -10.71
C PRO A 69 -0.57 10.25 -9.44
N ALA A 70 -0.40 8.93 -9.27
CA ALA A 70 0.29 8.35 -8.14
C ALA A 70 1.55 7.61 -8.61
N HIS A 71 2.65 7.80 -7.90
CA HIS A 71 3.93 7.19 -8.26
C HIS A 71 4.63 6.62 -7.03
N LEU A 72 5.26 5.46 -7.22
CA LEU A 72 6.27 4.90 -6.32
C LEU A 72 7.65 5.25 -6.87
N HIS A 73 8.45 5.94 -6.07
CA HIS A 73 9.83 6.33 -6.37
C HIS A 73 10.82 5.66 -5.43
N PHE A 74 12.05 5.49 -5.88
CA PHE A 74 13.19 5.23 -5.01
C PHE A 74 13.65 6.51 -4.31
N GLY A 75 14.14 6.38 -3.08
CA GLY A 75 14.57 7.47 -2.22
C GLY A 75 13.42 8.08 -1.41
N ASP A 76 13.79 8.84 -0.40
CA ASP A 76 12.84 9.52 0.48
C ASP A 76 12.05 10.64 -0.23
N ILE A 77 11.00 11.12 0.42
CA ILE A 77 10.12 12.19 -0.09
C ILE A 77 10.83 13.50 -0.46
N SER A 78 12.01 13.79 0.09
CA SER A 78 12.79 15.00 -0.18
C SER A 78 13.58 14.92 -1.49
N GLU A 79 13.84 13.72 -1.98
CA GLU A 79 14.51 13.47 -3.25
C GLU A 79 13.52 13.52 -4.41
N VAL A 80 13.97 13.82 -5.63
CA VAL A 80 13.12 13.63 -6.83
C VAL A 80 12.81 12.13 -7.00
N GLY A 81 13.82 11.28 -6.79
CA GLY A 81 13.73 9.83 -6.85
C GLY A 81 13.56 9.27 -8.25
N GLU A 82 14.27 8.19 -8.57
CA GLU A 82 13.97 7.42 -9.80
C GLU A 82 12.58 6.80 -9.68
N LEU A 83 11.80 6.82 -10.77
CA LEU A 83 10.48 6.22 -10.80
C LEU A 83 10.59 4.70 -10.78
N ALA A 84 10.12 4.05 -9.72
CA ALA A 84 10.00 2.60 -9.66
C ALA A 84 8.77 2.14 -10.45
N PHE A 85 7.59 2.65 -10.09
CA PHE A 85 6.34 2.31 -10.77
C PHE A 85 5.37 3.48 -10.85
N ARG A 86 4.65 3.54 -11.97
CA ARG A 86 3.40 4.30 -12.04
C ARG A 86 2.30 3.47 -11.42
N LEU A 87 1.59 4.06 -10.47
CA LEU A 87 0.39 3.48 -9.91
C LEU A 87 -0.83 4.03 -10.66
N GLU A 88 -1.96 3.36 -10.51
CA GLU A 88 -3.23 3.89 -10.98
C GLU A 88 -3.48 5.27 -10.34
N PRO A 89 -3.93 6.28 -11.10
CA PRO A 89 -4.25 7.58 -10.53
C PRO A 89 -5.35 7.51 -9.48
N VAL A 90 -5.28 8.39 -8.47
CA VAL A 90 -6.35 8.56 -7.50
C VAL A 90 -7.52 9.28 -8.16
N ASP A 91 -8.70 8.70 -8.06
CA ASP A 91 -9.96 9.34 -8.47
C ASP A 91 -10.31 10.44 -7.47
N GLY A 92 -10.44 11.68 -7.93
CA GLY A 92 -10.70 12.81 -7.06
C GLY A 92 -12.08 12.78 -6.39
N ALA A 93 -13.06 12.06 -6.95
CA ALA A 93 -14.40 11.93 -6.38
C ALA A 93 -14.44 10.95 -5.19
N THR A 94 -13.72 9.82 -5.29
CA THR A 94 -13.68 8.80 -4.23
C THR A 94 -12.51 8.96 -3.28
N GLY A 95 -11.42 9.58 -3.74
CA GLY A 95 -10.14 9.60 -3.02
C GLY A 95 -9.38 8.27 -3.11
N GLU A 96 -9.81 7.33 -3.95
CA GLU A 96 -9.26 5.98 -3.98
C GLU A 96 -8.41 5.72 -5.23
N SER A 97 -7.39 4.87 -5.07
CA SER A 97 -6.67 4.21 -6.17
C SER A 97 -6.31 2.79 -5.76
N LEU A 98 -6.44 1.85 -6.69
CA LEU A 98 -6.09 0.45 -6.50
C LEU A 98 -5.20 -0.03 -7.65
N THR A 99 -3.95 -0.37 -7.34
CA THR A 99 -2.99 -0.91 -8.31
C THR A 99 -2.58 -2.31 -7.90
N VAL A 100 -2.55 -3.25 -8.85
CA VAL A 100 -1.99 -4.60 -8.64
C VAL A 100 -0.78 -4.77 -9.54
N LEU A 101 0.40 -4.94 -8.95
CA LEU A 101 1.64 -5.25 -9.63
C LEU A 101 1.91 -6.75 -9.50
N ASP A 102 1.91 -7.46 -10.63
CA ASP A 102 2.07 -8.91 -10.69
C ASP A 102 3.37 -9.26 -11.44
N GLN A 103 4.30 -9.92 -10.75
CA GLN A 103 5.61 -10.32 -11.24
C GLN A 103 6.39 -9.19 -11.93
N GLN A 104 6.34 -7.98 -11.38
CA GLN A 104 7.00 -6.80 -11.96
C GLN A 104 8.48 -6.73 -11.58
N SER A 105 9.33 -6.38 -12.54
CA SER A 105 10.75 -6.12 -12.28
C SER A 105 10.99 -4.66 -11.94
N LEU A 106 11.86 -4.41 -10.95
CA LEU A 106 12.45 -3.10 -10.68
C LEU A 106 13.41 -2.71 -11.82
N PRO A 107 13.79 -1.42 -11.93
CA PRO A 107 14.72 -0.95 -12.96
C PRO A 107 16.08 -1.66 -12.99
N ASP A 108 16.54 -2.17 -11.85
CA ASP A 108 17.78 -2.97 -11.75
C ASP A 108 17.64 -4.44 -12.21
N GLY A 109 16.42 -4.84 -12.61
CA GLY A 109 16.07 -6.18 -13.07
C GLY A 109 15.69 -7.16 -11.96
N SER A 110 15.77 -6.78 -10.69
CA SER A 110 15.27 -7.60 -9.58
C SER A 110 13.74 -7.65 -9.57
N LEU A 111 13.16 -8.67 -8.94
CA LEU A 111 11.70 -8.83 -8.84
C LEU A 111 11.16 -8.03 -7.66
N LEU A 112 10.05 -7.30 -7.86
CA LEU A 112 9.29 -6.71 -6.78
C LEU A 112 8.52 -7.80 -6.01
N THR A 113 9.09 -8.25 -4.90
CA THR A 113 8.43 -9.05 -3.87
C THR A 113 8.06 -8.19 -2.67
N TYR A 114 7.22 -8.70 -1.76
CA TYR A 114 6.91 -7.98 -0.52
C TYR A 114 8.15 -7.71 0.33
N ASP A 115 9.07 -8.67 0.42
CA ASP A 115 10.35 -8.49 1.13
C ASP A 115 11.18 -7.38 0.49
N SER A 116 11.32 -7.39 -0.84
CA SER A 116 12.07 -6.32 -1.54
C SER A 116 11.41 -4.95 -1.40
N PHE A 117 10.08 -4.90 -1.27
CA PHE A 117 9.35 -3.67 -1.01
C PHE A 117 9.61 -3.17 0.42
N LEU A 118 9.61 -4.05 1.42
CA LEU A 118 9.97 -3.68 2.79
C LEU A 118 11.41 -3.19 2.90
N ASP A 119 12.32 -3.77 2.12
CA ASP A 119 13.74 -3.35 2.06
C ASP A 119 13.98 -2.14 1.15
N MET A 120 12.94 -1.62 0.49
CA MET A 120 13.07 -0.46 -0.40
C MET A 120 13.23 0.82 0.42
N ASP A 121 14.21 1.66 0.06
CA ASP A 121 14.17 3.09 0.39
C ASP A 121 13.25 3.76 -0.63
N GLY A 122 11.98 3.97 -0.27
CA GLY A 122 10.93 4.35 -1.21
C GLY A 122 10.07 5.52 -0.75
N SER A 123 9.39 6.13 -1.71
CA SER A 123 8.38 7.17 -1.44
C SER A 123 7.20 7.10 -2.40
N ILE A 124 6.01 7.38 -1.86
CA ILE A 124 4.77 7.56 -2.61
C ILE A 124 4.51 9.05 -2.78
N LYS A 125 4.20 9.47 -4.00
CA LYS A 125 3.86 10.87 -4.33
C LYS A 125 2.60 10.94 -5.15
N ILE A 126 1.65 11.75 -4.69
CA ILE A 126 0.38 12.01 -5.36
C ILE A 126 0.43 13.40 -5.98
N HIS A 127 0.36 13.49 -7.30
CA HIS A 127 0.48 14.73 -8.05
C HIS A 127 -0.88 15.38 -8.31
N MET A 128 -0.88 16.70 -8.47
CA MET A 128 -2.11 17.47 -8.70
C MET A 128 -2.80 17.09 -10.00
N ASN A 129 -2.06 16.93 -11.09
CA ASN A 129 -2.52 16.41 -12.39
C ASN A 129 -1.32 15.96 -13.24
N ASP A 130 -1.56 15.55 -14.48
CA ASP A 130 -0.55 15.15 -15.48
C ASP A 130 -0.09 16.29 -16.41
N GLY A 131 -0.75 17.45 -16.33
CA GLY A 131 -0.54 18.60 -17.22
C GLY A 131 0.44 19.64 -16.67
N TYR A 132 0.04 20.91 -16.71
CA TYR A 132 0.87 22.05 -16.30
C TYR A 132 1.33 21.95 -14.83
N PHE A 133 0.54 21.28 -13.98
CA PHE A 133 0.83 21.13 -12.56
C PHE A 133 1.34 19.74 -12.17
N LYS A 134 1.91 18.98 -13.13
CA LYS A 134 2.53 17.67 -12.88
C LYS A 134 3.63 17.65 -11.82
N HIS A 135 4.18 18.81 -11.50
CA HIS A 135 5.21 19.01 -10.49
C HIS A 135 4.63 19.29 -9.09
N MET A 136 3.37 19.69 -8.99
CA MET A 136 2.76 19.94 -7.70
C MET A 136 2.32 18.62 -7.05
N VAL A 137 2.91 18.30 -5.91
CA VAL A 137 2.52 17.17 -5.07
C VAL A 137 1.43 17.63 -4.10
N LEU A 138 0.39 16.81 -3.93
CA LEU A 138 -0.71 16.99 -3.00
C LEU A 138 -0.48 16.25 -1.69
N ALA A 139 -0.07 14.99 -1.78
CA ALA A 139 0.24 14.15 -0.63
C ALA A 139 1.45 13.26 -0.92
N PHE A 140 2.22 12.93 0.12
CA PHE A 140 3.39 12.07 0.03
C PHE A 140 3.65 11.28 1.31
N GLY A 141 4.41 10.19 1.22
CA GLY A 141 4.89 9.44 2.38
C GLY A 141 6.06 8.53 2.00
N ASN A 142 6.97 8.31 2.94
CA ASN A 142 8.01 7.28 2.81
C ASN A 142 7.39 5.89 3.01
N VAL A 143 7.95 4.89 2.32
CA VAL A 143 7.49 3.49 2.38
C VAL A 143 8.67 2.52 2.33
N GLY A 144 8.48 1.32 2.87
CA GLY A 144 9.57 0.36 3.02
C GLY A 144 10.45 0.70 4.22
N GLN A 145 11.76 0.60 4.07
CA GLN A 145 12.70 0.66 5.19
C GLN A 145 12.88 2.07 5.80
N ASN A 146 12.43 3.10 5.08
CA ASN A 146 12.58 4.52 5.46
C ASN A 146 11.28 5.14 6.01
N GLU A 147 10.28 4.33 6.39
CA GLU A 147 8.95 4.79 6.84
C GLU A 147 9.01 5.76 8.03
N ASP A 148 9.93 5.54 8.97
CA ASP A 148 10.04 6.26 10.24
C ASP A 148 10.64 7.67 10.14
N TYR A 149 10.72 8.23 8.92
CA TYR A 149 11.29 9.56 8.74
C TYR A 149 10.44 10.63 9.44
N LEU A 150 11.03 11.25 10.46
CA LEU A 150 10.34 12.19 11.34
C LEU A 150 10.05 13.50 10.60
N PHE A 151 8.79 13.68 10.21
CA PHE A 151 8.28 14.90 9.60
C PHE A 151 8.07 15.99 10.66
N ASP A 152 8.99 16.96 10.77
CA ASP A 152 8.90 18.11 11.72
C ASP A 152 7.86 19.19 11.29
N GLY A 153 6.76 18.78 10.66
CA GLY A 153 5.59 19.63 10.45
C GLY A 153 5.73 20.82 9.49
N VAL A 154 6.91 21.08 8.93
CA VAL A 154 7.09 22.14 7.92
C VAL A 154 6.98 21.51 6.54
N ALA A 155 6.02 22.03 5.76
CA ALA A 155 5.85 21.75 4.35
C ALA A 155 7.21 21.66 3.65
N VAL A 156 7.59 20.45 3.23
CA VAL A 156 8.66 20.31 2.24
C VAL A 156 8.14 21.05 1.02
N CYS A 157 8.72 22.22 0.75
CA CYS A 157 8.70 22.76 -0.59
C CYS A 157 9.40 21.69 -1.41
N THR A 158 8.64 20.82 -2.08
CA THR A 158 9.19 19.81 -2.99
C THR A 158 9.78 20.58 -4.18
N GLY A 159 10.97 21.10 -3.94
CA GLY A 159 11.80 21.77 -4.92
C GLY A 159 12.07 20.79 -6.04
N HIS A 160 11.71 21.22 -7.24
CA HIS A 160 12.10 20.60 -8.48
C HIS A 160 13.51 21.04 -8.85
#